data_AF-A0A352UBN4-F1
#
_entry.id   AF-A0A352UBN4-F1
#
_cell.length_a   1.000
_cell.length_b   1.000
_cell.length_c   1.000
_cell.angle_alpha   90.00
_cell.angle_beta   90.00
_cell.angle_gamma   90.00
#
_symmetry.space_group_name_H-M   'P 1'
#
loop_
_entity.id
_entity.type
_entity.pdbx_description
1 polymer ?
#
loop_
_entity_poly.entity_id
_entity_poly.type
_entity_poly.pdbx_seq_one_letter_code
_entity_poly.pdbx_strand_id
1 'polypeptide(L)'
;MPNSTTPKPQRRKRDRLPEFLTQEQVRQLFSVIKSKRDIAIFKVAYRHGLRASEVGMLEKTDLDLKRARITINRLKGSLSGVYPMSADTVKALRSYLRTRDDEVPFLFPSNRRLPIDRRTLTLSYRRTIWDVNPSFDTSAGTCDTRGTFTWTGLSPTVISRER
;
A
#
# COMPACT_ATOMS: atom_id res chain seq x y z
N MET A 1 -13.30 -20.18 43.02
CA MET A 1 -12.90 -19.18 42.02
C MET A 1 -12.64 -19.92 40.72
N PRO A 2 -13.38 -19.68 39.62
CA PRO A 2 -13.10 -20.39 38.37
C PRO A 2 -11.76 -19.93 37.79
N ASN A 3 -10.92 -20.90 37.41
CA ASN A 3 -9.56 -20.71 36.93
C ASN A 3 -9.59 -20.10 35.52
N SER A 4 -9.03 -18.91 35.33
CA SER A 4 -8.95 -18.24 34.03
C SER A 4 -7.84 -18.85 33.17
N THR A 5 -8.12 -20.00 32.55
CA THR A 5 -7.21 -20.60 31.58
C THR A 5 -7.13 -19.71 30.35
N THR A 6 -6.13 -18.83 30.27
CA THR A 6 -5.82 -18.11 29.03
C THR A 6 -5.51 -19.12 27.94
N PRO A 7 -6.16 -19.04 26.77
CA PRO A 7 -5.91 -19.99 25.69
C PRO A 7 -4.44 -19.89 25.24
N LYS A 8 -3.77 -21.04 25.20
CA LYS A 8 -2.37 -21.19 24.77
C LYS A 8 -2.22 -20.59 23.36
N PRO A 9 -1.22 -19.72 23.10
CA PRO A 9 -1.07 -19.08 21.80
C PRO A 9 -0.90 -20.16 20.73
N GLN A 10 -1.84 -20.20 19.77
CA GLN A 10 -1.75 -21.15 18.68
C GLN A 10 -0.48 -20.88 17.87
N ARG A 11 0.27 -21.95 17.60
CA ARG A 11 1.50 -21.91 16.81
C ARG A 11 1.12 -21.43 15.40
N ARG A 12 1.44 -20.17 15.07
CA ARG A 12 1.25 -19.63 13.73
C ARG A 12 1.87 -20.62 12.73
N LYS A 13 1.11 -21.01 11.70
CA LYS A 13 1.62 -21.87 10.63
C LYS A 13 2.94 -21.27 10.14
N ARG A 14 3.94 -22.11 9.81
CA ARG A 14 5.19 -21.64 9.22
C ARG A 14 4.82 -20.80 8.00
N ASP A 15 4.93 -19.48 8.14
CA ASP A 15 4.52 -18.53 7.12
C ASP A 15 5.30 -18.88 5.85
N ARG A 16 4.59 -19.08 4.74
CA ARG A 16 5.24 -19.23 3.42
C ARG A 16 6.17 -18.05 3.24
N LEU A 17 7.34 -18.29 2.65
CA LEU A 17 8.25 -17.20 2.30
C LEU A 17 7.46 -16.15 1.50
N PRO A 18 7.67 -14.85 1.78
CA PRO A 18 6.94 -13.80 1.07
C PRO A 18 7.20 -13.94 -0.43
N GLU A 19 6.12 -14.02 -1.19
CA GLU A 19 6.18 -14.09 -2.65
C GLU A 19 6.62 -12.71 -3.18
N PHE A 20 7.75 -12.70 -3.89
CA PHE A 20 8.30 -11.47 -4.45
C PHE A 20 7.69 -11.20 -5.82
N LEU A 21 7.45 -9.94 -6.16
CA LEU A 21 7.00 -9.59 -7.50
C LEU A 21 8.16 -9.70 -8.51
N THR A 22 7.90 -10.37 -9.63
CA THR A 22 8.82 -10.37 -10.77
C THR A 22 8.85 -8.99 -11.43
N GLN A 23 9.91 -8.70 -12.19
CA GLN A 23 10.04 -7.41 -12.89
C GLN A 23 8.87 -7.15 -13.86
N GLU A 24 8.32 -8.20 -14.47
CA GLU A 24 7.17 -8.12 -15.36
C GLU A 24 5.89 -7.77 -14.61
N GLN A 25 5.65 -8.41 -13.47
CA GLN A 25 4.51 -8.09 -12.61
C GLN A 25 4.57 -6.64 -12.11
N VAL A 26 5.77 -6.13 -11.80
CA VAL A 26 5.96 -4.72 -11.44
C VAL A 26 5.61 -3.80 -12.62
N ARG A 27 6.00 -4.13 -13.85
CA ARG A 27 5.60 -3.35 -15.04
C ARG A 27 4.09 -3.37 -15.25
N GLN A 28 3.46 -4.53 -15.12
CA GLN A 28 2.02 -4.69 -15.22
C GLN A 28 1.29 -3.88 -14.14
N LEU A 29 1.80 -3.89 -12.90
CA LEU A 29 1.27 -3.08 -11.81
C LEU A 29 1.23 -1.59 -12.17
N PHE A 30 2.34 -1.05 -12.68
CA PHE A 30 2.38 0.35 -13.10
C PHE A 30 1.53 0.66 -14.34
N SER A 31 1.20 -0.33 -15.16
CA SER A 31 0.31 -0.15 -16.32
C SER A 31 -1.16 0.01 -15.94
N VAL A 32 -1.58 -0.60 -14.83
CA VAL A 32 -2.97 -0.59 -14.35
C VAL A 32 -3.28 0.67 -13.55
N ILE A 33 -2.29 1.23 -12.85
CA ILE A 33 -2.49 2.42 -12.02
C ILE A 33 -2.72 3.65 -12.90
N LYS A 34 -3.95 4.18 -12.87
CA LYS A 34 -4.32 5.41 -13.62
C LYS A 34 -4.04 6.71 -12.84
N SER A 35 -4.03 6.62 -11.51
CA SER A 35 -3.89 7.77 -10.62
C SER A 35 -2.43 8.24 -10.56
N LYS A 36 -2.16 9.49 -10.96
CA LYS A 36 -0.82 10.10 -10.88
C LYS A 36 -0.25 10.09 -9.45
N ARG A 37 -1.13 10.23 -8.44
CA ARG A 37 -0.77 10.16 -7.02
C ARG A 37 -0.22 8.78 -6.68
N ASP A 38 -0.96 7.73 -7.04
CA ASP A 38 -0.60 6.36 -6.69
C ASP A 38 0.66 5.92 -7.45
N ILE A 39 0.80 6.30 -8.74
CA ILE A 39 2.04 6.06 -9.51
C ILE A 39 3.25 6.67 -8.80
N ALA A 40 3.15 7.92 -8.34
CA ALA A 40 4.24 8.60 -7.64
C ALA A 40 4.58 7.91 -6.31
N ILE A 41 3.56 7.53 -5.53
CA ILE A 41 3.75 6.81 -4.26
C ILE A 41 4.48 5.48 -4.51
N PHE A 42 3.97 4.65 -5.41
CA PHE A 42 4.54 3.33 -5.66
C PHE A 42 5.96 3.41 -6.23
N LYS A 43 6.25 4.39 -7.10
CA LYS A 43 7.61 4.60 -7.61
C LYS A 43 8.59 4.96 -6.50
N VAL A 44 8.24 5.90 -5.63
CA VAL A 44 9.09 6.31 -4.50
C VAL A 44 9.26 5.15 -3.51
N ALA A 45 8.17 4.49 -3.14
CA ALA A 45 8.20 3.35 -2.22
C ALA A 45 9.06 2.20 -2.76
N TYR A 46 8.91 1.85 -4.04
CA TYR A 46 9.65 0.76 -4.67
C TYR A 46 11.14 1.08 -4.83
N ARG A 47 11.52 2.32 -5.18
CA ARG A 47 12.94 2.70 -5.34
C ARG A 47 13.70 2.84 -4.04
N HIS A 48 13.06 3.39 -3.01
CA HIS A 48 13.71 3.69 -1.73
C HIS A 48 13.41 2.67 -0.62
N GLY A 49 12.53 1.70 -0.88
CA GLY A 49 12.15 0.67 0.08
C GLY A 49 11.41 1.23 1.30
N LEU A 50 10.57 2.25 1.08
CA LEU A 50 9.88 2.93 2.17
C LEU A 50 8.76 2.09 2.76
N ARG A 51 8.61 2.12 4.08
CA ARG A 51 7.45 1.56 4.76
C ARG A 51 6.23 2.44 4.50
N ALA A 52 5.04 1.83 4.51
CA ALA A 52 3.78 2.57 4.30
C ALA A 52 3.59 3.75 5.27
N SER A 53 4.08 3.65 6.50
CA SER A 53 4.06 4.75 7.47
C SER A 53 5.05 5.86 7.14
N GLU A 54 6.21 5.53 6.56
CA GLU A 54 7.23 6.51 6.18
C GLU A 54 6.78 7.32 4.96
N VAL A 55 6.14 6.66 3.98
CA VAL A 55 5.53 7.32 2.82
C VAL A 55 4.52 8.40 3.24
N GLY A 56 3.72 8.12 4.27
CA GLY A 56 2.71 9.06 4.76
C GLY A 56 3.28 10.29 5.47
N MET A 57 4.49 10.20 6.00
CA MET A 57 5.16 11.29 6.72
C MET A 57 6.07 12.14 5.83
N LEU A 58 6.27 11.77 4.57
CA LEU A 58 7.09 12.57 3.65
C LEU A 58 6.50 13.95 3.43
N GLU A 59 7.34 14.97 3.55
CA GLU A 59 6.96 16.36 3.30
C GLU A 59 7.49 16.87 1.95
N LYS A 60 6.95 18.00 1.49
CA LYS A 60 7.46 18.70 0.31
C LYS A 60 8.87 19.27 0.54
N THR A 61 9.17 19.66 1.77
CA THR A 61 10.46 20.22 2.22
C THR A 61 11.59 19.20 2.12
N ASP A 62 11.28 17.91 2.30
CA ASP A 62 12.22 16.81 2.16
C ASP A 62 12.62 16.51 0.70
N LEU A 63 11.90 17.08 -0.27
CA LEU A 63 12.15 16.86 -1.69
C LEU A 63 12.94 18.00 -2.33
N ASP A 64 14.14 17.68 -2.79
CA ASP A 64 14.89 18.53 -3.71
C ASP A 64 14.78 18.01 -5.14
N LEU A 65 13.82 18.55 -5.89
CA LEU A 65 13.60 18.20 -7.31
C LEU A 65 14.61 18.82 -8.26
N LYS A 66 15.41 19.81 -7.81
CA LYS A 66 16.48 20.41 -8.62
C LYS A 66 17.71 19.51 -8.59
N ARG A 67 18.06 19.00 -7.41
CA ARG A 67 19.20 18.07 -7.22
C ARG A 67 18.80 16.60 -7.32
N ALA A 68 17.53 16.30 -7.53
CA ALA A 68 16.96 14.95 -7.54
C ALA A 68 17.32 14.17 -6.26
N ARG A 69 17.11 14.78 -5.09
CA ARG A 69 17.39 14.18 -3.79
C ARG A 69 16.15 14.14 -2.92
N ILE A 70 16.00 13.07 -2.17
CA ILE A 70 14.94 12.90 -1.17
C ILE A 70 15.56 12.65 0.20
N THR A 71 15.14 13.44 1.17
CA THR A 71 15.47 13.19 2.58
C THR A 71 14.43 12.22 3.14
N ILE A 72 14.90 11.11 3.72
CA ILE A 72 14.01 10.11 4.30
C ILE A 72 14.27 10.04 5.80
N ASN A 73 13.27 10.45 6.57
CA ASN A 73 13.25 10.34 8.02
C ASN A 73 12.70 8.97 8.40
N ARG A 74 13.62 8.01 8.65
CA ARG A 74 13.24 6.63 8.95
C ARG A 74 12.81 6.48 10.40
N LEU A 75 11.86 5.56 10.63
CA LEU A 75 11.36 5.25 11.97
C LEU A 75 12.31 4.33 12.76
N LYS A 76 12.01 4.21 14.06
CA LYS A 76 12.70 3.49 15.15
C LYS A 76 14.00 2.76 14.75
N GLY A 77 15.12 3.40 15.06
CA GLY A 77 16.46 2.80 15.05
C GLY A 77 17.16 2.75 13.69
N SER A 78 16.61 3.39 12.66
CA SER A 78 17.25 3.51 11.34
C SER A 78 17.88 4.90 11.16
N LEU A 79 19.04 4.96 10.51
CA LEU A 79 19.64 6.24 10.11
C LEU A 79 18.77 6.91 9.05
N SER A 80 18.36 8.14 9.34
CA SER A 80 17.79 9.06 8.36
C SER A 80 18.90 9.51 7.41
N GLY A 81 18.56 9.70 6.13
CA GLY A 81 19.56 9.98 5.12
C GLY A 81 18.98 10.63 3.87
N VAL A 82 19.89 11.16 3.06
CA VAL A 82 19.56 11.76 1.77
C VAL A 82 19.88 10.76 0.68
N TYR A 83 18.88 10.44 -0.13
CA TYR A 83 18.98 9.45 -1.20
C TYR A 83 18.80 10.11 -2.57
N PRO A 84 19.59 9.71 -3.59
CA PRO A 84 19.38 10.18 -4.96
C PRO A 84 18.12 9.53 -5.56
N MET A 85 17.35 10.30 -6.31
CA MET A 85 16.17 9.85 -7.04
C MET A 85 16.50 9.59 -8.51
N SER A 86 15.88 8.56 -9.08
CA SER A 86 15.96 8.32 -10.53
C SER A 86 15.11 9.33 -11.31
N ALA A 87 15.49 9.58 -12.57
CA ALA A 87 14.76 10.49 -13.45
C ALA A 87 13.27 10.12 -13.60
N ASP A 88 12.95 8.82 -13.67
CA ASP A 88 11.58 8.32 -13.79
C ASP A 88 10.70 8.66 -12.57
N THR A 89 11.30 8.66 -11.39
CA THR A 89 10.64 9.01 -10.12
C THR A 89 10.42 10.51 -10.06
N VAL A 90 11.44 11.31 -10.42
CA VAL A 90 11.33 12.77 -10.51
C VAL A 90 10.24 13.19 -11.49
N LYS A 91 10.16 12.52 -12.66
CA LYS A 91 9.14 12.81 -13.68
C LYS A 91 7.73 12.51 -13.17
N ALA A 92 7.54 11.41 -12.45
CA ALA A 92 6.27 11.06 -11.83
C ALA A 92 5.88 12.05 -10.72
N LEU A 93 6.83 12.41 -9.84
CA LEU A 93 6.62 13.40 -8.80
C LEU A 93 6.25 14.77 -9.38
N ARG A 94 6.97 15.26 -10.40
CA ARG A 94 6.64 16.52 -11.08
C ARG A 94 5.24 16.51 -11.69
N SER A 95 4.87 15.42 -12.37
CA SER A 95 3.52 15.26 -12.96
C SER A 95 2.42 15.29 -11.89
N TYR A 96 2.66 14.63 -10.76
CA TYR A 96 1.76 14.65 -9.62
C TYR A 96 1.67 16.04 -8.97
N LEU A 97 2.80 16.69 -8.69
CA LEU A 97 2.85 18.02 -8.09
C LEU A 97 2.17 19.07 -8.95
N ARG A 98 2.26 18.98 -10.29
CA ARG A 98 1.56 19.90 -11.21
C ARG A 98 0.04 19.76 -11.18
N THR A 99 -0.48 18.62 -10.70
CA THR A 99 -1.94 18.38 -10.65
C THR A 99 -2.56 19.00 -9.39
N ARG A 100 -1.75 19.48 -8.43
CA ARG A 100 -2.21 20.04 -7.17
C ARG A 100 -1.69 21.45 -6.96
N ASP A 101 -2.53 22.31 -6.40
CA ASP A 101 -2.17 23.66 -5.96
C ASP A 101 -2.63 23.87 -4.51
N ASP A 102 -2.13 22.99 -3.63
CA ASP A 102 -2.48 22.97 -2.22
C ASP A 102 -1.28 23.41 -1.37
N GLU A 103 -1.51 24.20 -0.32
CA GLU A 103 -0.49 24.61 0.65
C GLU A 103 -0.13 23.54 1.71
N VAL A 104 -0.64 22.32 1.56
CA VAL A 104 -0.41 21.24 2.54
C VAL A 104 1.08 20.85 2.55
N PRO A 105 1.72 20.70 3.75
CA PRO A 105 3.15 20.35 3.85
C PRO A 105 3.44 18.92 3.38
N PHE A 106 2.49 18.00 3.57
CA PHE A 106 2.64 16.60 3.20
C PHE A 106 2.77 16.40 1.67
N LEU A 107 3.67 15.50 1.29
CA LEU A 107 3.86 15.10 -0.09
C LEU A 107 2.62 14.36 -0.62
N PHE A 108 2.06 13.45 0.17
CA PHE A 108 0.89 12.66 -0.21
C PHE A 108 -0.28 12.88 0.76
N PRO A 109 -1.05 13.97 0.58
CA PRO A 109 -2.26 14.20 1.36
C PRO A 109 -3.36 13.21 0.97
N SER A 110 -4.09 12.75 1.99
CA SER A 110 -5.40 12.12 1.86
C SER A 110 -6.45 13.16 1.47
N ASN A 111 -7.66 12.72 1.10
CA ASN A 111 -8.77 13.61 0.75
C ASN A 111 -9.14 14.59 1.88
N ARG A 112 -8.80 14.25 3.13
CA ARG A 112 -8.98 15.12 4.32
C ARG A 112 -7.81 16.07 4.57
N ARG A 113 -6.88 16.24 3.62
CA ARG A 113 -5.63 17.01 3.78
C ARG A 113 -4.69 16.53 4.90
N LEU A 114 -4.93 15.33 5.41
CA LEU A 114 -4.11 14.63 6.40
C LEU A 114 -3.04 13.77 5.72
N PRO A 115 -1.97 13.38 6.44
CA PRO A 115 -1.02 12.41 5.92
C PRO A 115 -1.74 11.11 5.54
N ILE A 116 -1.28 10.45 4.48
CA ILE A 116 -1.89 9.19 4.04
C ILE A 116 -1.67 8.11 5.11
N ASP A 117 -2.77 7.51 5.57
CA ASP A 117 -2.70 6.42 6.53
C ASP A 117 -2.18 5.14 5.86
N ARG A 118 -1.47 4.32 6.64
CA ARG A 118 -0.96 3.02 6.21
C ARG A 118 -2.07 2.15 5.63
N ARG A 119 -3.28 2.18 6.22
CA ARG A 119 -4.41 1.38 5.74
C ARG A 119 -4.85 1.82 4.35
N THR A 120 -4.94 3.13 4.12
CA THR A 120 -5.30 3.68 2.81
C THR A 120 -4.32 3.23 1.74
N LEU A 121 -3.02 3.29 2.02
CA LEU A 121 -2.01 2.82 1.06
C LEU A 121 -2.11 1.32 0.79
N THR A 122 -2.34 0.53 1.86
CA THR A 122 -2.52 -0.93 1.76
C THR A 122 -3.75 -1.27 0.90
N LEU A 123 -4.84 -0.51 1.04
CA LEU A 123 -6.06 -0.70 0.25
C LEU A 123 -5.85 -0.28 -1.21
N SER A 124 -5.17 0.84 -1.48
CA SER A 124 -4.81 1.24 -2.85
C SER A 124 -3.99 0.14 -3.54
N TYR A 125 -2.98 -0.40 -2.85
CA TYR A 125 -2.15 -1.49 -3.38
C TYR A 125 -2.96 -2.76 -3.63
N ARG A 126 -3.77 -3.19 -2.64
CA ARG A 126 -4.63 -4.36 -2.76
C ARG A 126 -5.54 -4.22 -3.97
N ARG A 127 -6.21 -3.07 -4.13
CA ARG A 127 -7.08 -2.78 -5.28
C ARG A 127 -6.36 -2.94 -6.61
N THR A 128 -5.16 -2.38 -6.75
CA THR A 128 -4.39 -2.50 -8.00
C THR A 128 -3.96 -3.94 -8.29
N ILE A 129 -3.60 -4.72 -7.27
CA ILE A 129 -3.24 -6.13 -7.48
C ILE A 129 -4.41 -6.98 -7.96
N TRP A 130 -5.62 -6.74 -7.43
CA TRP A 130 -6.82 -7.44 -7.91
C TRP A 130 -7.04 -7.26 -9.41
N ASP A 131 -6.69 -6.09 -9.94
CA ASP A 131 -6.81 -5.77 -11.37
C ASP A 131 -5.69 -6.41 -12.22
N VAL A 132 -4.52 -6.72 -11.63
CA VAL A 132 -3.34 -7.27 -12.35
C VAL A 132 -3.34 -8.79 -12.36
N ASN A 133 -3.78 -9.44 -11.28
CA ASN A 133 -3.76 -10.89 -11.16
C ASN A 133 -5.01 -11.39 -10.43
N PRO A 134 -6.11 -11.67 -11.16
CA PRO A 134 -7.34 -12.21 -10.56
C PRO A 134 -7.14 -13.62 -9.96
N SER A 135 -6.04 -14.30 -10.30
CA SER A 135 -5.68 -15.62 -9.77
C SER A 135 -4.92 -15.56 -8.44
N PHE A 136 -4.54 -14.37 -7.96
CA PHE A 136 -3.94 -14.20 -6.64
C PHE A 136 -5.03 -14.31 -5.57
N ASP A 137 -5.43 -15.56 -5.29
CA ASP A 137 -6.40 -15.94 -4.26
C ASP A 137 -5.92 -15.45 -2.90
N THR A 138 -6.32 -14.22 -2.54
CA THR A 138 -6.36 -13.79 -1.15
C THR A 138 -7.57 -14.49 -0.56
N SER A 139 -7.39 -15.73 -0.13
CA SER A 139 -8.36 -16.53 0.60
C SER A 139 -8.65 -15.89 1.97
N ALA A 140 -9.27 -14.71 1.93
CA ALA A 140 -9.84 -13.90 3.00
C ALA A 140 -10.39 -12.58 2.39
N GLY A 141 -11.57 -12.67 1.78
CA GLY A 141 -12.46 -11.53 1.54
C GLY A 141 -12.62 -11.12 0.08
N THR A 142 -13.77 -11.48 -0.49
CA THR A 142 -14.31 -10.93 -1.73
C THR A 142 -14.79 -9.50 -1.48
N CYS A 143 -14.45 -8.56 -2.37
CA CYS A 143 -14.98 -7.21 -2.37
C CYS A 143 -16.05 -7.09 -3.47
N ASP A 144 -17.27 -6.67 -3.12
CA ASP A 144 -18.27 -6.24 -4.11
C ASP A 144 -17.80 -4.92 -4.77
N THR A 145 -18.22 -4.69 -6.01
CA THR A 145 -18.05 -3.48 -6.85
C THR A 145 -18.35 -2.14 -6.17
N ARG A 146 -18.95 -2.15 -4.98
CA ARG A 146 -19.23 -0.96 -4.13
C ARG A 146 -18.25 -0.77 -2.96
N GLY A 147 -17.21 -1.59 -2.82
CA GLY A 147 -16.14 -1.41 -1.83
C GLY A 147 -16.52 -1.81 -0.39
N THR A 148 -17.60 -2.56 -0.20
CA THR A 148 -17.96 -3.15 1.11
C THR A 148 -17.26 -4.49 1.32
N PHE A 149 -16.53 -4.62 2.43
CA PHE A 149 -15.94 -5.87 2.91
C PHE A 149 -16.94 -6.61 3.79
N THR A 150 -17.50 -7.72 3.33
CA THR A 150 -18.31 -8.62 4.18
C THR A 150 -17.51 -9.86 4.53
N TRP A 151 -17.39 -10.15 5.83
CA TRP A 151 -16.91 -11.43 6.35
C TRP A 151 -18.13 -12.27 6.72
N THR A 152 -18.62 -13.09 5.81
CA THR A 152 -19.57 -14.16 6.15
C THR A 152 -18.83 -15.48 6.09
N GLY A 153 -18.36 -15.91 7.26
CA GLY A 153 -17.90 -17.27 7.52
C GLY A 153 -19.06 -18.27 7.53
N LEU A 154 -18.72 -19.50 7.20
CA LEU A 154 -19.51 -20.73 7.07
C LEU A 154 -20.77 -20.94 7.95
N SER A 155 -21.81 -21.43 7.25
CA SER A 155 -22.83 -22.47 7.59
C SER A 155 -23.96 -22.16 8.60
N PRO A 156 -25.18 -22.72 8.46
CA PRO A 156 -25.41 -24.14 8.09
C PRO A 156 -26.59 -24.43 7.12
N THR A 157 -26.53 -25.60 6.48
CA THR A 157 -27.67 -26.43 6.03
C THR A 157 -28.57 -25.89 4.91
N VAL A 158 -28.63 -26.61 3.78
CA VAL A 158 -29.82 -27.28 3.23
C VAL A 158 -29.41 -27.94 1.90
N ILE A 159 -29.19 -29.25 1.96
CA ILE A 159 -29.40 -30.15 0.83
C ILE A 159 -30.92 -30.37 0.77
N SER A 160 -31.59 -29.87 -0.27
CA SER A 160 -32.80 -30.46 -0.88
C SER A 160 -33.50 -29.45 -1.79
N ARG A 161 -33.47 -29.71 -3.10
CA ARG A 161 -34.68 -29.98 -3.90
C ARG A 161 -34.28 -30.15 -5.36
N GLU A 162 -34.29 -31.41 -5.78
CA GLU A 162 -34.43 -31.81 -7.17
C GLU A 162 -35.65 -32.72 -7.22
N ARG A 163 -36.77 -32.14 -7.66
CA ARG A 163 -37.84 -32.72 -8.46
C ARG A 163 -38.82 -31.60 -8.82
#